data_AF-A0A1D7XJE3-F1
#
_entry.id   AF-A0A1D7XJE3-F1
#
_cell.length_a   1.000
_cell.length_b   1.000
_cell.length_c   1.000
_cell.angle_alpha   90.00
_cell.angle_beta   90.00
_cell.angle_gamma   90.00
#
_symmetry.space_group_name_H-M   'P 1'
#
loop_
_entity.id
_entity.type
_entity.pdbx_description
1 polymer ?
#
loop_
_entity_poly.entity_id
_entity_poly.type
_entity_poly.pdbx_seq_one_letter_code
_entity_poly.pdbx_strand_id
1 'polypeptide(L)'
;MKKIVPNLGGILTIIAIIFTRYIVSKYGENSRIIIVTVALCISIIGLIGIIYSKKYLAILWALAIAIPSIVMAIGIYLDNIYISSVGFLLIFILIPIMIKYKNEEEK
;
A
#
# COMPACT_ATOMS: atom_id res chain seq x y z
N MET A 1 -17.47 -6.03 21.18
CA MET A 1 -17.41 -4.86 20.26
C MET A 1 -17.53 -5.34 18.82
N LYS A 2 -18.52 -4.85 18.07
CA LYS A 2 -18.90 -5.32 16.73
C LYS A 2 -17.82 -4.96 15.69
N LYS A 3 -17.42 -5.94 14.87
CA LYS A 3 -16.42 -5.82 13.78
C LYS A 3 -16.92 -4.86 12.68
N ILE A 4 -16.66 -3.56 12.80
CA ILE A 4 -16.97 -2.54 11.75
C ILE A 4 -15.75 -2.25 10.84
N VAL A 5 -14.61 -2.91 11.12
CA VAL A 5 -13.31 -2.61 10.51
C VAL A 5 -13.25 -2.72 8.96
N PRO A 6 -13.90 -3.69 8.26
CA PRO A 6 -13.69 -3.82 6.82
C PRO A 6 -14.35 -2.70 5.99
N ASN A 7 -15.42 -2.05 6.46
CA ASN A 7 -16.11 -1.00 5.71
C ASN A 7 -15.35 0.34 5.67
N LEU A 8 -14.55 0.63 6.71
CA LEU A 8 -13.77 1.86 6.79
C LEU A 8 -12.72 1.95 5.67
N GLY A 9 -12.05 0.82 5.37
CA GLY A 9 -11.05 0.75 4.30
C GLY A 9 -11.67 1.05 2.93
N GLY A 10 -12.81 0.42 2.61
CA GLY A 10 -13.53 0.63 1.35
C GLY A 10 -13.96 2.09 1.14
N ILE A 11 -14.53 2.71 2.18
CA ILE A 11 -14.96 4.11 2.14
C ILE A 11 -13.76 5.05 1.93
N LEU A 12 -12.66 4.82 2.65
CA LEU A 12 -11.42 5.59 2.51
C LEU A 12 -10.85 5.47 1.09
N THR A 13 -10.86 4.29 0.48
CA THR A 13 -10.41 4.11 -0.91
C THR A 13 -11.26 4.88 -1.91
N ILE A 14 -12.59 4.89 -1.76
CA ILE A 14 -13.47 5.65 -2.65
C ILE A 14 -13.19 7.15 -2.55
N ILE A 15 -13.04 7.66 -1.33
CA ILE A 15 -12.68 9.07 -1.08
C ILE A 15 -11.33 9.39 -1.72
N ALA A 16 -10.33 8.52 -1.54
CA ALA A 16 -9.01 8.70 -2.12
C ALA A 16 -9.03 8.73 -3.66
N ILE A 17 -9.83 7.88 -4.31
CA ILE A 17 -9.98 7.86 -5.78
C ILE A 17 -10.58 9.17 -6.28
N ILE A 18 -11.66 9.65 -5.65
CA ILE A 18 -12.31 10.91 -6.02
C ILE A 18 -11.34 12.08 -5.85
N PHE A 19 -10.64 12.12 -4.71
CA PHE A 19 -9.67 13.18 -4.41
C PHE A 19 -8.50 13.19 -5.40
N THR A 20 -7.97 12.01 -5.73
CA THR A 20 -6.87 11.87 -6.70
C THR A 20 -7.30 12.33 -8.09
N ARG A 21 -8.50 11.93 -8.55
CA ARG A 21 -9.04 12.39 -9.84
C ARG A 21 -9.23 13.90 -9.86
N TYR A 22 -9.72 14.49 -8.78
CA TYR A 22 -9.91 15.94 -8.69
C TYR A 22 -8.59 16.71 -8.78
N ILE A 23 -7.56 16.29 -8.03
CA ILE A 23 -6.24 16.94 -8.07
C ILE A 23 -5.61 16.79 -9.45
N VAL A 24 -5.61 15.59 -10.03
CA VAL A 24 -5.01 15.36 -11.36
C VAL A 24 -5.74 16.17 -12.44
N SER A 25 -7.07 16.29 -12.37
CA SER A 25 -7.84 17.12 -13.30
C SER A 25 -7.50 18.61 -13.21
N LYS A 26 -7.07 19.11 -12.05
CA LYS A 26 -6.83 20.55 -11.83
C LYS A 26 -5.37 20.95 -12.00
N TYR A 27 -4.44 20.05 -11.64
CA TYR A 27 -3.00 20.33 -11.60
C TYR A 27 -2.18 19.53 -12.64
N GLY A 28 -2.84 18.72 -13.48
CA GLY A 28 -2.21 17.92 -14.53
C GLY A 28 -1.49 16.67 -14.01
N GLU A 29 -0.93 15.89 -14.93
CA GLU A 29 -0.29 14.58 -14.66
C GLU A 29 0.81 14.67 -13.59
N ASN A 30 1.57 15.77 -13.57
CA ASN A 30 2.68 16.00 -12.62
C ASN A 30 2.22 16.00 -11.15
N SER A 31 0.96 16.32 -10.88
CA SER A 31 0.41 16.27 -9.52
C SER A 31 0.28 14.85 -8.97
N ARG A 32 0.21 13.83 -9.84
CA ARG A 32 0.19 12.42 -9.45
C ARG A 32 1.44 12.04 -8.68
N ILE A 33 2.60 12.57 -9.07
CA ILE A 33 3.88 12.31 -8.39
C ILE A 33 3.83 12.82 -6.95
N ILE A 34 3.27 14.01 -6.72
CA ILE A 34 3.13 14.60 -5.38
C ILE A 34 2.22 13.72 -4.50
N ILE A 35 1.10 13.26 -5.04
CA ILE A 35 0.16 12.38 -4.33
C ILE A 35 0.84 11.06 -3.93
N VAL A 36 1.58 10.43 -4.86
CA VAL A 36 2.31 9.18 -4.60
C VAL A 36 3.38 9.37 -3.54
N THR A 37 4.15 10.45 -3.60
CA THR A 37 5.19 10.77 -2.62
C THR A 37 4.60 10.96 -1.22
N VAL A 38 3.49 11.69 -1.09
CA VAL A 38 2.81 11.87 0.21
C VAL A 38 2.28 10.54 0.75
N ALA A 39 1.70 9.70 -0.10
CA ALA A 39 1.21 8.38 0.28
C ALA A 39 2.33 7.44 0.75
N LEU A 40 3.50 7.49 0.09
CA LEU A 40 4.69 6.76 0.51
C LEU A 40 5.19 7.24 1.88
N CYS A 41 5.28 8.55 2.11
CA CYS A 41 5.68 9.10 3.40
C CYS A 41 4.78 8.63 4.54
N ILE A 42 3.45 8.69 4.35
CA ILE A 42 2.48 8.21 5.35
C ILE A 42 2.64 6.70 5.59
N SER A 43 2.89 5.91 4.53
CA SER A 43 3.09 4.47 4.63
C SER A 43 4.34 4.13 5.45
N ILE A 44 5.45 4.85 5.26
CA ILE A 44 6.69 4.68 6.01
C ILE A 44 6.48 5.00 7.50
N ILE A 45 5.82 6.13 7.81
CA ILE A 45 5.50 6.51 9.19
C ILE A 45 4.63 5.44 9.86
N GLY A 46 3.63 4.93 9.15
CA GLY A 46 2.80 3.81 9.62
C GLY A 46 3.62 2.56 9.91
N LEU A 47 4.55 2.21 9.02
CA LEU A 47 5.47 1.07 9.17
C LEU A 47 6.32 1.21 10.43
N ILE A 48 6.91 2.39 10.65
CA ILE A 48 7.70 2.70 11.85
C ILE A 48 6.85 2.51 13.11
N GLY A 49 5.63 3.06 13.15
CA GLY A 49 4.73 2.91 14.30
C GLY A 49 4.36 1.45 14.62
N ILE A 50 4.22 0.62 13.59
CA ILE A 50 3.95 -0.82 13.75
C ILE A 50 5.20 -1.56 14.28
N ILE A 51 6.40 -1.18 13.81
CA ILE A 51 7.68 -1.74 14.29
C ILE A 51 7.83 -1.52 15.80
N TYR A 52 7.58 -0.31 16.29
CA TYR A 52 7.65 0.00 17.72
C TYR A 52 6.62 -0.77 18.56
N SER A 53 5.49 -1.18 17.97
CA SER A 53 4.45 -1.95 18.66
C SER A 53 4.79 -3.43 18.87
N LYS A 54 5.97 -3.91 18.42
CA LYS A 54 6.44 -5.31 18.54
C LYS A 54 5.47 -6.38 18.00
N LYS A 55 4.50 -5.99 17.16
CA LYS A 55 3.55 -6.93 16.54
C LYS A 55 4.17 -7.50 15.27
N TYR A 56 4.97 -8.57 15.41
CA TYR A 56 5.71 -9.20 14.31
C TYR A 56 4.84 -9.54 13.09
N LEU A 57 3.65 -10.13 13.31
CA LEU A 57 2.67 -10.37 12.24
C LEU A 57 2.25 -9.10 11.50
N ALA A 58 1.96 -8.02 12.23
CA ALA A 58 1.53 -6.76 11.63
C ALA A 58 2.65 -6.10 10.81
N ILE A 59 3.91 -6.23 11.24
CA ILE A 59 5.08 -5.76 10.50
C ILE A 59 5.23 -6.54 9.19
N LEU A 60 5.07 -7.87 9.23
CA LEU A 60 5.11 -8.73 8.05
C LEU A 60 4.02 -8.34 7.03
N TRP A 61 2.79 -8.10 7.50
CA TRP A 61 1.69 -7.62 6.64
C TRP A 61 1.97 -6.22 6.06
N ALA A 62 2.55 -5.31 6.86
CA ALA A 62 2.89 -3.98 6.40
C ALA A 62 4.01 -4.01 5.34
N LEU A 63 5.05 -4.82 5.54
CA LEU A 63 6.14 -5.00 4.57
C LEU A 63 5.64 -5.63 3.27
N ALA A 64 4.73 -6.61 3.36
CA ALA A 64 4.14 -7.26 2.20
C ALA A 64 3.38 -6.29 1.29
N ILE A 65 2.90 -5.16 1.81
CA ILE A 65 2.21 -4.11 1.04
C ILE A 65 3.19 -2.99 0.64
N ALA A 66 4.08 -2.60 1.55
CA ALA A 66 5.00 -1.49 1.35
C ALA A 66 6.04 -1.79 0.26
N ILE A 67 6.63 -2.99 0.25
CA ILE A 67 7.66 -3.37 -0.73
C ILE A 67 7.11 -3.30 -2.17
N PRO A 68 5.97 -3.96 -2.50
CA PRO A 68 5.35 -3.81 -3.82
C PRO A 68 5.04 -2.37 -4.18
N SER A 69 4.51 -1.59 -3.23
CA SER A 69 4.13 -0.19 -3.45
C SER A 69 5.34 0.68 -3.78
N ILE A 70 6.48 0.46 -3.12
CA ILE A 70 7.74 1.16 -3.40
C ILE A 70 8.25 0.81 -4.80
N VAL A 71 8.30 -0.49 -5.14
CA VAL A 71 8.74 -0.94 -6.48
C VAL A 71 7.84 -0.36 -7.57
N MET A 72 6.53 -0.36 -7.34
CA MET A 72 5.56 0.18 -8.28
C MET A 72 5.71 1.69 -8.47
N ALA A 73 5.93 2.43 -7.37
CA ALA A 73 6.17 3.87 -7.40
C ALA A 73 7.49 4.23 -8.10
N ILE A 74 8.57 3.48 -7.87
CA ILE A 74 9.85 3.64 -8.59
C ILE A 74 9.64 3.39 -10.08
N GLY A 75 8.90 2.34 -10.45
CA GLY A 75 8.58 2.06 -11.85
C GLY A 75 7.81 3.19 -12.53
N ILE A 76 6.84 3.78 -11.85
CA ILE A 76 6.11 4.97 -12.34
C ILE A 76 7.03 6.18 -12.46
N TYR A 77 7.89 6.41 -11.46
CA TYR A 77 8.81 7.55 -11.47
C TYR A 77 9.82 7.49 -12.61
N LEU A 78 10.29 6.29 -12.97
CA LEU A 78 11.21 6.06 -14.09
C LEU A 78 10.49 5.92 -15.44
N ASP A 79 9.17 6.10 -15.48
CA ASP A 79 8.30 5.82 -16.64
C ASP A 79 8.55 4.42 -17.24
N ASN A 80 8.87 3.46 -16.37
CA ASN A 80 9.21 2.09 -16.74
C ASN A 80 8.08 1.15 -16.33
N ILE A 81 7.19 0.88 -17.29
CA ILE A 81 6.01 0.04 -17.09
C ILE A 81 6.35 -1.39 -16.66
N TYR A 82 7.51 -1.92 -17.05
CA TYR A 82 7.96 -3.25 -16.65
C TYR A 82 8.26 -3.30 -15.16
N ILE A 83 9.00 -2.32 -14.64
CA ILE A 83 9.29 -2.22 -13.19
C ILE A 83 8.00 -2.01 -12.40
N SER A 84 7.10 -1.16 -12.90
CA SER A 84 5.81 -0.93 -12.25
C SER A 84 4.97 -2.22 -12.18
N SER A 85 4.92 -2.97 -13.28
CA SER A 85 4.18 -4.24 -13.36
C SER A 85 4.77 -5.33 -12.45
N VAL A 86 6.09 -5.36 -12.25
CA VAL A 86 6.75 -6.25 -11.28
C VAL A 86 6.30 -5.93 -9.85
N GLY A 87 6.20 -4.64 -9.51
CA GLY A 87 5.64 -4.19 -8.24
C GLY A 87 4.20 -4.71 -8.04
N PHE A 88 3.36 -4.63 -9.07
CA PHE A 88 2.00 -5.15 -9.02
C PHE A 88 1.94 -6.68 -8.86
N LEU A 89 2.78 -7.43 -9.60
CA LEU A 89 2.88 -8.89 -9.51
C LEU A 89 3.31 -9.38 -8.13
N LEU A 90 4.22 -8.65 -7.47
CA LEU A 90 4.68 -8.98 -6.11
C LEU A 90 3.52 -9.01 -5.10
N ILE A 91 2.48 -8.17 -5.27
CA ILE A 91 1.29 -8.19 -4.40
C ILE A 91 0.61 -9.57 -4.45
N PHE A 92 0.46 -10.14 -5.66
CA PHE A 92 -0.19 -11.43 -5.86
C PHE A 92 0.63 -12.62 -5.34
N ILE A 93 1.96 -12.46 -5.24
CA ILE A 93 2.83 -13.50 -4.69
C ILE A 93 2.85 -13.41 -3.15
N LEU A 94 2.95 -12.20 -2.61
CA LEU A 94 3.11 -11.98 -1.16
C LEU A 94 1.82 -12.26 -0.38
N ILE A 95 0.64 -11.93 -0.91
CA ILE A 95 -0.64 -12.20 -0.23
C ILE A 95 -0.83 -13.70 0.11
N PRO A 96 -0.71 -14.65 -0.83
CA PRO A 96 -0.87 -16.07 -0.52
C PRO A 96 0.18 -16.58 0.47
N ILE A 97 1.43 -16.12 0.39
CA ILE A 97 2.50 -16.48 1.34
C ILE A 97 2.12 -16.03 2.75
N MET A 98 1.62 -14.80 2.89
CA MET A 98 1.19 -14.23 4.16
C MET A 98 -0.02 -14.97 4.77
N ILE A 99 -0.99 -15.36 3.93
CA ILE A 99 -2.14 -16.16 4.37
C ILE A 99 -1.69 -17.53 4.87
N LYS A 100 -0.76 -18.18 4.14
CA LYS A 100 -0.20 -19.46 4.54
C LYS A 100 0.52 -19.38 5.90
N TYR A 101 1.37 -18.37 6.07
CA TYR A 101 2.14 -18.17 7.31
C TYR A 101 1.24 -17.91 8.52
N LYS A 102 0.21 -17.08 8.37
CA LYS A 102 -0.78 -16.85 9.43
C LYS A 102 -1.48 -18.14 9.88
N ASN A 103 -1.86 -19.00 8.94
CA ASN A 103 -2.53 -20.26 9.26
C ASN A 103 -1.60 -21.28 9.94
N GLU A 104 -0.28 -21.17 9.75
CA GLU A 104 0.70 -22.00 10.44
C GLU A 104 0.96 -21.54 11.89
N GLU A 105 0.87 -20.24 12.19
CA GLU A 105 0.97 -19.72 13.57
C GLU A 105 -0.27 -20.03 14.44
N GLU A 106 -1.44 -20.30 13.84
CA GLU A 106 -2.67 -20.67 14.57
C GLU A 106 -2.78 -22.18 14.87
N LYS A 107 -1.84 -23.02 14.41
CA LYS A 107 -1.75 -24.46 14.69
C LYS A 107 -0.78 -24.77 15.83
#